data_AF-A0A370LCG5-F1
#
_entry.id   AF-A0A370LCG5-F1
#
_cell.length_a   1.000
_cell.length_b   1.000
_cell.length_c   1.000
_cell.angle_alpha   90.00
_cell.angle_beta   90.00
_cell.angle_gamma   90.00
#
_symmetry.space_group_name_H-M   'P 1'
#
loop_
_entity.id
_entity.type
_entity.pdbx_description
1 polymer ?
#
loop_
_entity_poly.entity_id
_entity_poly.type
_entity_poly.pdbx_seq_one_letter_code
_entity_poly.pdbx_strand_id
1 'polypeptide(L)'
;MAYRLLPLTSLVVNPANDRHGELENETAAVAQLFASHELHMRNLAKDLVAKGEVFEPPLVFPHADKFVVADGNRRTTCLKLLASPRRAPTVELQKFFLDLRNQWKGKFPDKIECRVESDRDRVDEILFRRHTGVQGGVGQSDWNDRMKNNFVIRTGKSSGVHVADEIEKRLLAAKMLPAKRIPRSNMNRLLSNEALRNRLGISVRKGKLEFTRDEQVVLKALSRVATDLATQKITLDDIWDTESKLEYIDKLDREGILPTIADKPKTSSASAPVPPKPAKAGPAKPIHWPHLIPQVDYGIAWTARLQRHREIWEELQFRLELSEHPNAISVLLRVLLELSVDSYIAQAKLASIHENDKLALKAAKVAEDMFSHSKIDKKYLGAIKKLQQGEALVSMDTLHRYVHSSNFNVSPEHLKMLWGTLAEFVTTALKA
;
A
#
# COMPACT_ATOMS: atom_id res chain seq x y z
N MET A 1 -33.18 -8.93 12.71
CA MET A 1 -32.26 -8.00 12.02
C MET A 1 -32.89 -7.59 10.71
N ALA A 2 -33.24 -6.30 10.56
CA ALA A 2 -33.93 -5.80 9.38
C ALA A 2 -33.20 -4.57 8.82
N TYR A 3 -32.91 -4.60 7.51
CA TYR A 3 -32.54 -3.40 6.77
C TYR A 3 -33.81 -2.59 6.49
N ARG A 4 -33.78 -1.29 6.76
CA ARG A 4 -34.92 -0.38 6.57
C ARG A 4 -34.45 0.93 5.95
N LEU A 5 -35.27 1.48 5.05
CA LEU A 5 -35.09 2.84 4.54
C LEU A 5 -35.59 3.84 5.59
N LEU A 6 -34.67 4.56 6.23
CA LEU A 6 -34.97 5.55 7.26
C LEU A 6 -34.76 6.97 6.72
N PRO A 7 -35.62 7.94 7.09
CA PRO A 7 -35.39 9.35 6.78
C PRO A 7 -34.04 9.82 7.33
N LEU A 8 -33.24 10.51 6.52
CA LEU A 8 -31.94 11.04 6.94
C LEU A 8 -32.07 12.00 8.15
N THR A 9 -33.20 12.70 8.25
CA THR A 9 -33.53 13.59 9.37
C THR A 9 -33.84 12.85 10.68
N SER A 10 -34.22 11.58 10.62
CA SER A 10 -34.46 10.72 11.80
C SER A 10 -33.18 10.13 12.39
N LEU A 11 -32.06 10.22 11.66
CA LEU A 11 -30.76 9.71 12.11
C LEU A 11 -30.03 10.75 12.96
N VAL A 12 -29.46 10.31 14.07
CA VAL A 12 -28.66 11.13 14.99
C VAL A 12 -27.23 10.59 15.00
N VAL A 13 -26.26 11.42 14.60
CA VAL A 13 -24.83 11.13 14.76
C VAL A 13 -24.56 11.00 16.26
N ASN A 14 -24.03 9.85 16.67
CA ASN A 14 -23.95 9.48 18.07
C ASN A 14 -23.00 10.39 18.85
N PRO A 15 -23.49 11.19 19.82
CA PRO A 15 -22.64 12.05 20.64
C PRO A 15 -21.85 11.28 21.70
N ALA A 16 -22.24 10.06 22.03
CA ALA A 16 -21.52 9.14 22.92
C ALA A 16 -20.90 8.00 22.10
N ASN A 17 -19.96 8.33 21.21
CA ASN A 17 -19.29 7.38 20.33
C ASN A 17 -17.91 7.01 20.90
N ASP A 18 -17.52 5.74 20.80
CA ASP A 18 -16.24 5.21 21.32
C ASP A 18 -14.99 5.93 20.77
N ARG A 19 -15.11 6.65 19.64
CA ARG A 19 -14.02 7.43 19.05
C ARG A 19 -13.63 8.65 19.89
N HIS A 20 -14.57 9.28 20.57
CA HIS A 20 -14.37 10.55 21.26
C HIS A 20 -15.00 10.61 22.66
N GLY A 21 -15.69 9.56 23.10
CA GLY A 21 -16.43 9.55 24.35
C GLY A 21 -17.71 10.38 24.26
N GLU A 22 -18.26 10.75 25.42
CA GLU A 22 -19.51 11.50 25.54
C GLU A 22 -19.31 12.98 25.23
N LEU A 23 -20.18 13.52 24.38
CA LEU A 23 -20.27 14.93 24.02
C LEU A 23 -21.68 15.45 24.29
N GLU A 24 -21.80 16.76 24.46
CA GLU A 24 -23.06 17.40 24.83
C GLU A 24 -24.20 17.12 23.84
N ASN A 25 -23.91 17.10 22.54
CA ASN A 25 -24.93 16.98 21.49
C ASN A 25 -24.35 16.56 20.14
N GLU A 26 -25.24 16.29 19.17
CA GLU A 26 -24.89 15.95 17.79
C GLU A 26 -23.99 17.01 17.11
N THR A 27 -24.19 18.31 17.39
CA THR A 27 -23.38 19.37 16.78
C THR A 27 -21.93 19.27 17.24
N ALA A 28 -21.70 19.02 18.52
CA ALA A 28 -20.37 18.74 19.07
C ALA A 28 -19.74 17.48 18.43
N ALA A 29 -20.54 16.41 18.26
CA ALA A 29 -20.08 15.17 17.61
C ALA A 29 -19.65 15.40 16.15
N VAL A 30 -20.43 16.19 15.40
CA VAL A 30 -20.07 16.59 14.02
C VAL A 30 -18.77 17.41 14.03
N ALA A 31 -18.64 18.39 14.92
CA ALA A 31 -17.42 19.20 15.02
C ALA A 31 -16.18 18.37 15.33
N GLN A 32 -16.27 17.43 16.28
CA GLN A 32 -15.18 16.53 16.66
C GLN A 32 -14.73 15.64 15.50
N LEU A 33 -15.65 15.13 14.68
CA LEU A 33 -15.30 14.34 13.49
C LEU A 33 -14.43 15.13 12.49
N PHE A 34 -14.64 16.44 12.34
CA PHE A 34 -13.79 17.27 11.51
C PHE A 34 -12.49 17.64 12.21
N ALA A 35 -12.52 17.95 13.50
CA ALA A 35 -11.31 18.27 14.26
C ALA A 35 -10.27 17.14 14.21
N SER A 36 -10.69 15.87 14.32
CA SER A 36 -9.76 14.73 14.32
C SER A 36 -9.52 14.09 12.95
N HIS A 37 -10.43 14.25 11.99
CA HIS A 37 -10.41 13.46 10.75
C HIS A 37 -10.85 14.24 9.49
N GLU A 38 -10.61 15.56 9.43
CA GLU A 38 -11.07 16.42 8.33
C GLU A 38 -10.75 15.87 6.93
N LEU A 39 -9.50 15.45 6.68
CA LEU A 39 -9.10 14.93 5.36
C LEU A 39 -9.94 13.71 4.95
N HIS A 40 -10.15 12.77 5.88
CA HIS A 40 -10.98 11.58 5.65
C HIS A 40 -12.44 11.96 5.39
N MET A 41 -12.99 12.90 6.15
CA MET A 41 -14.37 13.38 5.98
C MET A 41 -14.57 14.05 4.61
N ARG A 42 -13.61 14.89 4.18
CA ARG A 42 -13.64 15.53 2.85
C ARG A 42 -13.57 14.50 1.72
N ASN A 43 -12.70 13.50 1.83
CA ASN A 43 -12.59 12.45 0.82
C ASN A 43 -13.85 11.59 0.73
N LEU A 44 -14.44 11.25 1.88
CA LEU A 44 -15.69 10.51 1.94
C LEU A 44 -16.86 11.29 1.32
N ALA A 45 -16.98 12.58 1.60
CA ALA A 45 -18.00 13.44 1.00
C ALA A 45 -17.88 13.52 -0.53
N LYS A 46 -16.65 13.64 -1.05
CA LYS A 46 -16.38 13.63 -2.50
C LYS A 46 -16.79 12.30 -3.14
N ASP A 47 -16.47 11.17 -2.50
CA ASP A 47 -16.83 9.85 -3.03
C ASP A 47 -18.35 9.64 -3.05
N LEU A 48 -19.06 10.00 -1.97
CA LEU A 48 -20.52 9.92 -1.90
C LEU A 48 -21.19 10.70 -3.05
N VAL A 49 -20.70 11.90 -3.35
CA VAL A 49 -21.23 12.73 -4.46
C VAL A 49 -20.88 12.12 -5.81
N ALA A 50 -19.66 11.62 -5.98
CA ALA A 50 -19.20 11.04 -7.25
C ALA A 50 -19.93 9.72 -7.58
N LYS A 51 -20.31 8.95 -6.57
CA LYS A 51 -21.00 7.66 -6.72
C LYS A 51 -22.51 7.77 -6.66
N GLY A 52 -23.03 8.74 -5.91
CA GLY A 52 -24.47 8.93 -5.75
C GLY A 52 -25.15 7.85 -4.89
N GLU A 53 -24.37 7.03 -4.17
CA GLU A 53 -24.86 5.90 -3.37
C GLU A 53 -24.04 5.71 -2.09
N VAL A 54 -24.59 4.90 -1.18
CA VAL A 54 -23.93 4.51 0.08
C VAL A 54 -23.67 3.00 0.03
N PHE A 55 -22.40 2.60 -0.09
CA PHE A 55 -22.04 1.18 -0.24
C PHE A 55 -22.24 0.33 1.03
N GLU A 56 -22.14 0.97 2.20
CA GLU A 56 -22.33 0.30 3.48
C GLU A 56 -23.47 0.99 4.24
N PRO A 57 -24.59 0.30 4.51
CA PRO A 57 -25.65 0.83 5.36
C PRO A 57 -25.18 1.09 6.80
N PRO A 58 -25.49 2.25 7.42
CA PRO A 58 -25.21 2.49 8.83
C PRO A 58 -25.91 1.48 9.76
N LEU A 59 -25.28 1.16 10.89
CA LEU A 59 -25.93 0.43 11.99
C LEU A 59 -26.54 1.45 12.94
N VAL A 60 -27.83 1.29 13.24
CA VAL A 60 -28.57 2.22 14.09
C VAL A 60 -29.42 1.48 15.11
N PHE A 61 -29.67 2.14 16.23
CA PHE A 61 -30.63 1.68 17.24
C PHE A 61 -31.67 2.76 17.54
N PRO A 62 -32.92 2.38 17.82
CA PRO A 62 -33.98 3.32 18.15
C PRO A 62 -33.69 4.01 19.49
N HIS A 63 -33.91 5.32 19.55
CA HIS A 63 -33.85 6.11 20.77
C HIS A 63 -34.89 7.22 20.67
N ALA A 64 -35.90 7.16 21.55
CA ALA A 64 -37.12 7.99 21.45
C ALA A 64 -37.77 7.88 20.04
N ASP A 65 -38.01 9.00 19.37
CA ASP A 65 -38.60 9.09 18.03
C ASP A 65 -37.57 9.00 16.88
N LYS A 66 -36.30 8.78 17.22
CA LYS A 66 -35.15 8.82 16.29
C LYS A 66 -34.32 7.55 16.35
N PHE A 67 -33.28 7.52 15.52
CA PHE A 67 -32.31 6.44 15.45
C PHE A 67 -30.90 6.97 15.66
N VAL A 68 -30.22 6.48 16.68
CA VAL A 68 -28.82 6.85 16.96
C VAL A 68 -27.89 5.93 16.16
N VAL A 69 -26.89 6.53 15.52
CA VAL A 69 -25.95 5.84 14.64
C VAL A 69 -24.82 5.19 15.45
N ALA A 70 -24.92 3.88 15.66
CA ALA A 70 -23.86 3.10 16.31
C ALA A 70 -22.61 2.97 15.43
N ASP A 71 -22.80 2.67 14.14
CA ASP A 71 -21.71 2.52 13.16
C ASP A 71 -22.06 3.25 11.86
N GLY A 72 -21.07 3.87 11.22
CA GLY A 72 -21.29 4.72 10.05
C GLY A 72 -21.52 6.21 10.36
N ASN A 73 -21.07 6.70 11.53
CA ASN A 73 -21.16 8.11 11.92
C ASN A 73 -20.58 9.07 10.87
N ARG A 74 -19.38 8.78 10.34
CA ARG A 74 -18.75 9.59 9.28
C ARG A 74 -19.62 9.74 8.02
N ARG A 75 -20.18 8.62 7.52
CA ARG A 75 -21.06 8.59 6.34
C ARG A 75 -22.33 9.39 6.57
N THR A 76 -22.99 9.15 7.71
CA THR A 76 -24.21 9.87 8.10
C THR A 76 -23.95 11.37 8.21
N THR A 77 -22.85 11.77 8.86
CA THR A 77 -22.43 13.17 8.97
C THR A 77 -22.25 13.81 7.59
N CYS A 78 -21.50 13.19 6.68
CA CYS A 78 -21.32 13.72 5.32
C CYS A 78 -22.65 13.89 4.58
N LEU A 79 -23.57 12.92 4.67
CA LEU A 79 -24.89 13.02 4.05
C LEU A 79 -25.74 14.14 4.66
N LYS A 80 -25.74 14.28 6.00
CA LYS A 80 -26.47 15.36 6.68
C LYS A 80 -25.91 16.73 6.31
N LEU A 81 -24.59 16.87 6.17
CA LEU A 81 -23.96 18.12 5.73
C LEU A 81 -24.17 18.41 4.24
N LEU A 82 -24.24 17.39 3.37
CA LEU A 82 -24.69 17.58 1.99
C LEU A 82 -26.15 18.04 1.93
N ALA A 83 -27.02 17.47 2.76
CA ALA A 83 -28.42 17.86 2.85
C ALA A 83 -28.61 19.26 3.45
N SER A 84 -27.76 19.68 4.38
CA SER A 84 -27.83 20.96 5.07
C SER A 84 -26.43 21.54 5.32
N PRO A 85 -25.79 22.14 4.29
CA PRO A 85 -24.40 22.61 4.37
C PRO A 85 -24.13 23.58 5.52
N ARG A 86 -25.11 24.41 5.89
CA ARG A 86 -25.03 25.38 7.00
C ARG A 86 -24.74 24.75 8.37
N ARG A 87 -24.97 23.44 8.54
CA ARG A 87 -24.66 22.71 9.78
C ARG A 87 -23.18 22.34 9.91
N ALA A 88 -22.36 22.62 8.90
CA ALA A 88 -20.94 22.33 8.95
C ALA A 88 -20.22 23.28 9.93
N PRO A 89 -19.18 22.81 10.65
CA PRO A 89 -18.58 23.55 11.78
C PRO A 89 -17.94 24.89 11.42
N THR A 90 -17.43 25.05 10.20
CA THR A 90 -16.74 26.28 9.75
C THR A 90 -17.31 26.77 8.43
N VAL A 91 -17.14 28.07 8.14
CA VAL A 91 -17.62 28.70 6.89
C VAL A 91 -17.00 28.03 5.66
N GLU A 92 -15.73 27.63 5.74
CA GLU A 92 -15.03 26.92 4.67
C GLU A 92 -15.66 25.55 4.40
N LEU A 93 -16.04 24.82 5.46
CA LEU A 93 -16.73 23.53 5.33
C LEU A 93 -18.15 23.72 4.80
N GLN A 94 -18.86 24.76 5.23
CA GLN A 94 -20.20 25.08 4.70
C GLN A 94 -20.14 25.32 3.19
N LYS A 95 -19.17 26.12 2.72
CA LYS A 95 -18.93 26.34 1.29
C LYS A 95 -18.56 25.05 0.57
N PHE A 96 -17.65 24.26 1.14
CA PHE A 96 -17.24 22.97 0.58
C PHE A 96 -18.41 22.00 0.38
N PHE A 97 -19.29 21.85 1.38
CA PHE A 97 -20.46 20.97 1.29
C PHE A 97 -21.53 21.52 0.34
N LEU A 98 -21.68 22.85 0.25
CA LEU A 98 -22.56 23.48 -0.74
C LEU A 98 -22.09 23.19 -2.17
N ASP A 99 -20.80 23.40 -2.45
CA ASP A 99 -20.21 23.15 -3.77
C ASP A 99 -20.34 21.68 -4.18
N LEU A 100 -20.13 20.76 -3.23
CA LEU A 100 -20.32 19.32 -3.44
C LEU A 100 -21.78 18.95 -3.65
N ARG A 101 -22.70 19.56 -2.90
CA ARG A 101 -24.14 19.29 -3.04
C ARG A 101 -24.64 19.63 -4.43
N ASN A 102 -24.13 20.70 -5.03
CA ASN A 102 -24.43 21.13 -6.41
C ASN A 102 -23.90 20.16 -7.47
N GLN A 103 -22.89 19.35 -7.15
CA GLN A 103 -22.33 18.33 -8.04
C GLN A 103 -23.10 17.01 -7.99
N TRP A 104 -24.03 16.84 -7.04
CA TRP A 104 -24.85 15.64 -6.92
C TRP A 104 -25.77 15.48 -8.14
N LYS A 105 -25.62 14.38 -8.89
CA LYS A 105 -26.44 14.10 -10.06
C LYS A 105 -27.75 13.43 -9.65
N GLY A 106 -28.87 13.96 -10.12
CA GLY A 106 -30.20 13.40 -9.86
C GLY A 106 -30.79 13.80 -8.50
N LYS A 107 -31.84 13.08 -8.09
CA LYS A 107 -32.52 13.36 -6.82
C LYS A 107 -31.63 12.93 -5.65
N PHE A 108 -31.48 13.82 -4.68
CA PHE A 108 -30.77 13.50 -3.45
C PHE A 108 -31.63 12.62 -2.54
N PRO A 109 -31.06 11.58 -1.93
CA PRO A 109 -31.79 10.68 -1.07
C PRO A 109 -32.26 11.39 0.21
N ASP A 110 -33.57 11.45 0.41
CA ASP A 110 -34.20 11.85 1.67
C ASP A 110 -34.23 10.70 2.69
N LYS A 111 -34.09 9.47 2.21
CA LYS A 111 -33.97 8.24 3.01
C LYS A 111 -32.73 7.45 2.63
N ILE A 112 -32.13 6.78 3.60
CA ILE A 112 -31.03 5.84 3.37
C ILE A 112 -31.32 4.50 4.01
N GLU A 113 -30.78 3.43 3.41
CA GLU A 113 -30.88 2.10 3.99
C GLU A 113 -30.00 2.04 5.25
N CYS A 114 -30.58 1.53 6.34
CA CYS A 114 -29.91 1.35 7.62
C CYS A 114 -30.20 -0.05 8.15
N ARG A 115 -29.21 -0.65 8.79
CA ARG A 115 -29.40 -1.85 9.60
C ARG A 115 -29.93 -1.43 10.96
N VAL A 116 -31.17 -1.76 11.26
CA VAL A 116 -31.81 -1.42 12.53
C VAL A 116 -31.68 -2.60 13.49
N GLU A 117 -31.14 -2.32 14.68
CA GLU A 117 -31.07 -3.27 15.79
C GLU A 117 -31.59 -2.60 17.07
N SER A 118 -32.53 -3.26 17.74
CA SER A 118 -33.16 -2.73 18.97
C SER A 118 -32.47 -3.19 20.23
N ASP A 119 -31.79 -4.34 20.18
CA ASP A 119 -31.03 -4.90 21.29
C ASP A 119 -29.63 -4.25 21.37
N ARG A 120 -29.36 -3.58 22.49
CA ARG A 120 -28.12 -2.83 22.72
C ARG A 120 -26.91 -3.76 22.86
N ASP A 121 -27.06 -4.88 23.56
CA ASP A 121 -25.98 -5.87 23.71
C ASP A 121 -25.61 -6.44 22.34
N ARG A 122 -26.62 -6.67 21.49
CA ARG A 122 -26.39 -7.09 20.11
C ARG A 122 -25.69 -6.04 19.25
N VAL A 123 -26.00 -4.76 19.46
CA VAL A 123 -25.27 -3.66 18.80
C VAL A 123 -23.79 -3.71 19.20
N ASP A 124 -23.51 -3.84 20.49
CA ASP A 124 -22.14 -3.88 21.02
C ASP A 124 -21.38 -5.10 20.50
N GLU A 125 -22.01 -6.27 20.45
CA GLU A 125 -21.46 -7.48 19.83
C GLU A 125 -21.11 -7.30 18.34
N ILE A 126 -21.94 -6.55 17.59
CA ILE A 126 -21.64 -6.22 16.18
C ILE A 126 -20.45 -5.26 16.09
N LEU A 127 -20.43 -4.22 16.92
CA LEU A 127 -19.35 -3.23 16.96
C LEU A 127 -18.02 -3.88 17.33
N PHE A 128 -18.02 -4.74 18.35
CA PHE A 128 -16.86 -5.49 18.81
C PHE A 128 -16.20 -6.25 17.65
N ARG A 129 -16.95 -7.04 16.88
CA ARG A 129 -16.43 -7.82 15.74
C ARG A 129 -15.97 -6.96 14.55
N ARG A 130 -16.54 -5.76 14.37
CA ARG A 130 -16.18 -4.87 13.26
C ARG A 130 -14.95 -4.01 13.56
N HIS A 131 -14.80 -3.56 14.81
CA HIS A 131 -13.85 -2.50 15.15
C HIS A 131 -12.69 -2.93 16.05
N THR A 132 -12.71 -4.15 16.62
CA THR A 132 -11.60 -4.65 17.47
C THR A 132 -10.67 -5.64 16.77
N GLY A 133 -10.69 -5.66 15.44
CA GLY A 133 -9.76 -6.41 14.60
C GLY A 133 -10.11 -7.90 14.43
N VAL A 134 -9.09 -8.72 14.16
CA VAL A 134 -9.25 -10.09 13.64
C VAL A 134 -9.77 -11.09 14.67
N GLN A 135 -9.44 -10.92 15.95
CA GLN A 135 -9.92 -11.80 17.05
C GLN A 135 -9.75 -13.31 16.77
N GLY A 136 -8.58 -13.74 16.28
CA GLY A 136 -8.35 -15.15 15.92
C GLY A 136 -9.23 -15.66 14.77
N GLY A 137 -9.82 -14.77 13.97
CA GLY A 137 -10.69 -15.07 12.83
C GLY A 137 -12.17 -14.74 13.04
N VAL A 138 -12.57 -14.29 14.23
CA VAL A 138 -13.98 -13.95 14.55
C VAL A 138 -14.38 -12.56 14.03
N GLY A 139 -13.45 -11.60 14.05
CA GLY A 139 -13.67 -10.24 13.61
C GLY A 139 -13.15 -9.95 12.20
N GLN A 140 -13.28 -8.70 11.75
CA GLN A 140 -12.87 -8.33 10.40
C GLN A 140 -11.34 -8.24 10.26
N SER A 141 -10.80 -8.88 9.23
CA SER A 141 -9.40 -8.75 8.83
C SER A 141 -9.25 -7.83 7.64
N ASP A 142 -8.41 -6.80 7.79
CA ASP A 142 -8.00 -5.98 6.67
C ASP A 142 -7.25 -6.81 5.63
N TRP A 143 -7.44 -6.47 4.37
CA TRP A 143 -6.56 -6.95 3.31
C TRP A 143 -5.16 -6.37 3.50
N ASN A 144 -4.16 -7.23 3.47
CA ASN A 144 -2.77 -6.78 3.37
C ASN A 144 -2.51 -6.09 2.03
N ASP A 145 -1.36 -5.44 1.90
CA ASP A 145 -1.03 -4.64 0.71
C ASP A 145 -1.01 -5.46 -0.58
N ARG A 146 -0.57 -6.72 -0.52
CA ARG A 146 -0.61 -7.63 -1.67
C ARG A 146 -2.06 -7.93 -2.09
N MET A 147 -2.95 -8.21 -1.14
CA MET A 147 -4.36 -8.45 -1.40
C MET A 147 -5.07 -7.21 -1.94
N LYS A 148 -4.79 -6.03 -1.36
CA LYS A 148 -5.27 -4.72 -1.86
C LYS A 148 -4.78 -4.47 -3.28
N ASN A 149 -3.49 -4.68 -3.54
CA ASN A 149 -2.90 -4.48 -4.87
C ASN A 149 -3.49 -5.46 -5.90
N ASN A 150 -3.64 -6.73 -5.54
CA ASN A 150 -4.30 -7.73 -6.39
C ASN A 150 -5.74 -7.33 -6.72
N PHE A 151 -6.48 -6.82 -5.74
CA PHE A 151 -7.83 -6.30 -5.96
C PHE A 151 -7.81 -5.10 -6.92
N VAL A 152 -6.95 -4.11 -6.67
CA VAL A 152 -6.85 -2.89 -7.49
C VAL A 152 -6.47 -3.22 -8.94
N ILE A 153 -5.51 -4.12 -9.15
CA ILE A 153 -5.11 -4.62 -10.48
C ILE A 153 -6.28 -5.35 -11.14
N ARG A 154 -6.92 -6.29 -10.41
CA ARG A 154 -8.05 -7.09 -10.91
C ARG A 154 -9.25 -6.22 -11.29
N THR A 155 -9.61 -5.25 -10.48
CA THR A 155 -10.77 -4.38 -10.73
C THR A 155 -10.45 -3.23 -11.67
N GLY A 156 -9.18 -3.02 -12.03
CA GLY A 156 -8.76 -1.85 -12.79
C GLY A 156 -9.06 -0.54 -12.05
N LYS A 157 -9.00 -0.53 -10.70
CA LYS A 157 -9.23 0.69 -9.90
C LYS A 157 -7.92 1.45 -9.61
N SER A 158 -6.83 1.09 -10.29
CA SER A 158 -5.53 1.76 -10.16
C SER A 158 -5.61 3.18 -10.70
N SER A 159 -5.08 4.17 -9.98
CA SER A 159 -4.98 5.57 -10.41
C SER A 159 -3.89 5.83 -11.47
N GLY A 160 -3.36 4.79 -12.11
CA GLY A 160 -2.37 4.84 -13.20
C GLY A 160 -2.94 4.28 -14.51
N VAL A 161 -2.21 4.46 -15.62
CA VAL A 161 -2.67 4.05 -16.96
C VAL A 161 -3.12 2.59 -17.00
N HIS A 162 -4.39 2.42 -17.32
CA HIS A 162 -4.99 1.13 -17.57
C HIS A 162 -4.47 0.60 -18.90
N VAL A 163 -3.57 -0.38 -18.83
CA VAL A 163 -2.98 -1.04 -20.00
C VAL A 163 -4.08 -1.56 -20.93
N ALA A 164 -5.15 -2.14 -20.38
CA ALA A 164 -6.30 -2.57 -21.17
C ALA A 164 -7.00 -1.42 -21.91
N ASP A 165 -7.22 -0.26 -21.28
CA ASP A 165 -7.90 0.88 -21.91
C ASP A 165 -7.03 1.49 -23.03
N GLU A 166 -5.72 1.59 -22.80
CA GLU A 166 -4.79 2.11 -23.80
C GLU A 166 -4.62 1.14 -24.98
N ILE A 167 -4.60 -0.18 -24.73
CA ILE A 167 -4.65 -1.20 -25.80
C ILE A 167 -5.95 -1.08 -26.59
N GLU A 168 -7.10 -1.00 -25.91
CA GLU A 168 -8.41 -0.86 -26.56
C GLU A 168 -8.43 0.40 -27.45
N LYS A 169 -7.94 1.54 -26.96
CA LYS A 169 -7.82 2.77 -27.72
C LYS A 169 -6.91 2.64 -28.94
N ARG A 170 -5.75 1.98 -28.81
CA ARG A 170 -4.79 1.77 -29.91
C ARG A 170 -5.34 0.82 -30.98
N LEU A 171 -6.00 -0.26 -30.56
CA LEU A 171 -6.66 -1.20 -31.46
C LEU A 171 -7.84 -0.53 -32.18
N LEU A 172 -8.60 0.33 -31.51
CA LEU A 172 -9.66 1.11 -32.13
C LEU A 172 -9.12 2.01 -33.23
N ALA A 173 -8.06 2.78 -32.92
CA ALA A 173 -7.40 3.68 -33.87
C ALA A 173 -6.84 2.91 -35.08
N ALA A 174 -6.30 1.72 -34.86
CA ALA A 174 -5.78 0.83 -35.89
C ALA A 174 -6.87 0.03 -36.64
N LYS A 175 -8.15 0.15 -36.27
CA LYS A 175 -9.27 -0.67 -36.79
C LYS A 175 -9.05 -2.18 -36.61
N MET A 176 -8.42 -2.57 -35.51
CA MET A 176 -8.05 -3.95 -35.13
C MET A 176 -8.76 -4.43 -33.85
N LEU A 177 -9.84 -3.76 -33.45
CA LEU A 177 -10.61 -4.11 -32.27
C LEU A 177 -11.45 -5.38 -32.52
N PRO A 178 -11.52 -6.35 -31.60
CA PRO A 178 -12.40 -7.51 -31.76
C PRO A 178 -13.88 -7.12 -31.78
N ALA A 179 -14.71 -7.94 -32.44
CA ALA A 179 -16.16 -7.72 -32.50
C ALA A 179 -16.86 -7.80 -31.13
N LYS A 180 -16.31 -8.59 -30.20
CA LYS A 180 -16.80 -8.73 -28.82
C LYS A 180 -16.01 -7.84 -27.86
N ARG A 181 -16.66 -7.41 -26.77
CA ARG A 181 -16.05 -6.57 -25.73
C ARG A 181 -14.87 -7.29 -25.06
N ILE A 182 -13.75 -6.59 -24.91
CA ILE A 182 -12.56 -7.10 -24.22
C ILE A 182 -12.82 -7.12 -22.69
N PRO A 183 -12.63 -8.27 -22.01
CA PRO A 183 -12.67 -8.34 -20.56
C PRO A 183 -11.44 -7.63 -19.93
N ARG A 184 -11.59 -6.34 -19.62
CA ARG A 184 -10.49 -5.47 -19.14
C ARG A 184 -9.74 -6.02 -17.92
N SER A 185 -10.45 -6.62 -16.98
CA SER A 185 -9.84 -7.27 -15.80
C SER A 185 -8.92 -8.42 -16.15
N ASN A 186 -9.27 -9.23 -17.16
CA ASN A 186 -8.46 -10.36 -17.60
C ASN A 186 -7.25 -9.86 -18.40
N MET A 187 -7.44 -8.87 -19.27
CA MET A 187 -6.34 -8.21 -19.99
C MET A 187 -5.30 -7.61 -19.02
N ASN A 188 -5.75 -6.87 -18.00
CA ASN A 188 -4.85 -6.30 -16.98
C ASN A 188 -4.16 -7.39 -16.15
N ARG A 189 -4.84 -8.53 -15.88
CA ARG A 189 -4.26 -9.67 -15.15
C ARG A 189 -3.17 -10.37 -15.97
N LEU A 190 -3.41 -10.61 -17.26
CA LEU A 190 -2.42 -11.21 -18.17
C LEU A 190 -1.19 -10.29 -18.29
N LEU A 191 -1.41 -8.99 -18.44
CA LEU A 191 -0.37 -7.98 -18.62
C LEU A 191 0.08 -7.34 -17.30
N SER A 192 -0.04 -8.04 -16.17
CA SER A 192 0.36 -7.50 -14.86
C SER A 192 1.88 -7.42 -14.69
N ASN A 193 2.62 -8.31 -15.37
CA ASN A 193 4.08 -8.41 -15.31
C ASN A 193 4.75 -7.67 -16.48
N GLU A 194 5.78 -6.87 -16.19
CA GLU A 194 6.56 -6.14 -17.19
C GLU A 194 7.29 -7.07 -18.19
N ALA A 195 7.76 -8.25 -17.76
CA ALA A 195 8.36 -9.22 -18.68
C ALA A 195 7.39 -9.67 -19.78
N LEU A 196 6.12 -9.92 -19.42
CA LEU A 196 5.08 -10.31 -20.38
C LEU A 196 4.72 -9.16 -21.33
N ARG A 197 4.68 -7.92 -20.81
CA ARG A 197 4.49 -6.71 -21.63
C ARG A 197 5.60 -6.55 -22.67
N ASN A 198 6.85 -6.70 -22.24
CA ASN A 198 8.02 -6.58 -23.12
C ASN A 198 8.02 -7.63 -24.23
N ARG A 199 7.55 -8.86 -23.96
CA ARG A 199 7.39 -9.92 -24.98
C ARG A 199 6.33 -9.57 -26.03
N LEU A 200 5.27 -8.87 -25.63
CA LEU A 200 4.27 -8.33 -26.56
C LEU A 200 4.72 -7.02 -27.24
N GLY A 201 5.96 -6.56 -26.98
CA GLY A 201 6.51 -5.35 -27.57
C GLY A 201 5.90 -4.06 -27.02
N ILE A 202 5.36 -4.09 -25.79
CA ILE A 202 4.85 -2.92 -25.08
C ILE A 202 5.58 -2.70 -23.75
N SER A 203 5.73 -1.45 -23.35
CA SER A 203 6.20 -1.07 -22.02
C SER A 203 5.36 0.09 -21.50
N VAL A 204 5.27 0.25 -20.18
CA VAL A 204 4.58 1.39 -19.56
C VAL A 204 5.62 2.29 -18.91
N ARG A 205 5.92 3.41 -19.56
CA ARG A 205 6.89 4.39 -19.07
C ARG A 205 6.19 5.71 -18.78
N LYS A 206 6.48 6.31 -17.61
CA LYS A 206 5.87 7.56 -17.14
C LYS A 206 4.33 7.57 -17.22
N GLY A 207 3.70 6.42 -17.01
CA GLY A 207 2.25 6.29 -17.15
C GLY A 207 1.76 6.53 -18.58
N LYS A 208 2.48 6.05 -19.59
CA LYS A 208 1.99 5.91 -20.97
C LYS A 208 2.45 4.58 -21.53
N LEU A 209 1.61 3.95 -22.36
CA LEU A 209 2.00 2.75 -23.10
C LEU A 209 2.86 3.17 -24.29
N GLU A 210 4.06 2.62 -24.36
CA GLU A 210 5.02 2.81 -25.44
C GLU A 210 5.26 1.48 -26.15
N PHE A 211 5.40 1.53 -27.47
CA PHE A 211 5.82 0.37 -28.25
C PHE A 211 7.35 0.25 -28.17
N THR A 212 7.83 -0.92 -27.78
CA THR A 212 9.27 -1.24 -27.76
C THR A 212 9.74 -1.92 -29.04
N ARG A 213 8.79 -2.25 -29.93
CA ARG A 213 8.97 -2.92 -31.23
C ARG A 213 8.15 -2.20 -32.30
N ASP A 214 8.22 -2.68 -33.55
CA ASP A 214 7.39 -2.16 -34.64
C ASP A 214 5.90 -2.13 -34.27
N GLU A 215 5.29 -0.95 -34.40
CA GLU A 215 3.92 -0.70 -33.96
C GLU A 215 2.90 -1.61 -34.65
N GLN A 216 3.06 -1.90 -35.94
CA GLN A 216 2.12 -2.73 -36.68
C GLN A 216 2.18 -4.20 -36.22
N VAL A 217 3.39 -4.71 -35.97
CA VAL A 217 3.56 -6.07 -35.46
C VAL A 217 2.98 -6.20 -34.05
N VAL A 218 3.25 -5.22 -33.19
CA VAL A 218 2.70 -5.20 -31.83
C VAL A 218 1.18 -5.12 -31.84
N LEU A 219 0.58 -4.26 -32.67
CA LEU A 219 -0.87 -4.14 -32.78
C LEU A 219 -1.54 -5.45 -33.21
N LYS A 220 -0.91 -6.21 -34.13
CA LYS A 220 -1.39 -7.55 -34.49
C LYS A 220 -1.36 -8.51 -33.31
N ALA A 221 -0.26 -8.53 -32.55
CA ALA A 221 -0.15 -9.37 -31.36
C ALA A 221 -1.20 -9.02 -30.30
N LEU A 222 -1.39 -7.74 -30.02
CA LEU A 222 -2.40 -7.24 -29.08
C LEU A 222 -3.82 -7.52 -29.56
N SER A 223 -4.08 -7.40 -30.87
CA SER A 223 -5.38 -7.73 -31.47
C SER A 223 -5.71 -9.22 -31.29
N ARG A 224 -4.71 -10.10 -31.45
CA ARG A 224 -4.88 -11.53 -31.20
C ARG A 224 -5.21 -11.81 -29.73
N VAL A 225 -4.45 -11.25 -28.79
CA VAL A 225 -4.72 -11.39 -27.34
C VAL A 225 -6.12 -10.87 -26.99
N ALA A 226 -6.50 -9.71 -27.51
CA ALA A 226 -7.82 -9.13 -27.29
C ALA A 226 -8.93 -10.03 -27.83
N THR A 227 -8.73 -10.62 -29.00
CA THR A 227 -9.69 -11.55 -29.63
C THR A 227 -9.82 -12.85 -28.85
N ASP A 228 -8.71 -13.45 -28.43
CA ASP A 228 -8.72 -14.70 -27.65
C ASP A 228 -9.46 -14.51 -26.31
N LEU A 229 -9.27 -13.35 -25.65
CA LEU A 229 -10.01 -12.99 -24.44
C LEU A 229 -11.49 -12.72 -24.70
N ALA A 230 -11.81 -11.95 -25.76
CA ALA A 230 -13.18 -11.56 -26.08
C ALA A 230 -14.04 -12.73 -26.57
N THR A 231 -13.42 -13.75 -27.17
CA THR A 231 -14.07 -14.98 -27.62
C THR A 231 -14.04 -16.10 -26.58
N GLN A 232 -13.45 -15.86 -25.40
CA GLN A 232 -13.26 -16.85 -24.33
C GLN A 232 -12.44 -18.08 -24.76
N LYS A 233 -11.60 -17.93 -25.79
CA LYS A 233 -10.61 -18.95 -26.16
C LYS A 233 -9.53 -19.10 -25.08
N ILE A 234 -9.27 -18.01 -24.35
CA ILE A 234 -8.59 -18.04 -23.06
C ILE A 234 -9.52 -17.45 -22.00
N THR A 235 -9.52 -18.07 -20.83
CA THR A 235 -10.42 -17.76 -19.71
C THR A 235 -9.63 -17.24 -18.51
N LEU A 236 -10.27 -17.16 -17.34
CA LEU A 236 -9.60 -16.76 -16.10
C LEU A 236 -8.54 -17.79 -15.67
N ASP A 237 -8.85 -19.07 -15.84
CA ASP A 237 -8.01 -20.17 -15.35
C ASP A 237 -6.67 -20.19 -16.10
N ASP A 238 -6.70 -19.93 -17.41
CA ASP A 238 -5.52 -19.85 -18.28
C ASP A 238 -4.58 -18.66 -17.98
N ILE A 239 -5.00 -17.72 -17.13
CA ILE A 239 -4.25 -16.49 -16.81
C ILE A 239 -4.20 -16.22 -15.30
N TRP A 240 -4.45 -17.24 -14.48
CA TRP A 240 -4.54 -17.09 -13.03
C TRP A 240 -3.16 -16.89 -12.40
N ASP A 241 -2.26 -17.84 -12.62
CA ASP A 241 -0.90 -17.85 -12.10
C ASP A 241 0.15 -17.39 -13.15
N THR A 242 1.43 -17.41 -12.78
CA THR A 242 2.51 -16.93 -13.66
C THR A 242 2.89 -17.95 -14.74
N GLU A 243 2.79 -19.24 -14.45
CA GLU A 243 3.13 -20.34 -15.36
C GLU A 243 2.12 -20.39 -16.51
N SER A 244 0.82 -20.41 -16.19
CA SER A 244 -0.27 -20.39 -17.18
C SER A 244 -0.19 -19.17 -18.11
N LYS A 245 0.17 -17.99 -17.57
CA LYS A 245 0.40 -16.79 -18.39
C LYS A 245 1.59 -16.94 -19.33
N LEU A 246 2.69 -17.53 -18.86
CA LEU A 246 3.89 -17.74 -19.66
C LEU A 246 3.60 -18.74 -20.78
N GLU A 247 2.91 -19.84 -20.49
CA GLU A 247 2.50 -20.84 -21.49
C GLU A 247 1.68 -20.22 -22.62
N TYR A 248 0.73 -19.34 -22.28
CA TYR A 248 -0.07 -18.64 -23.29
C TYR A 248 0.80 -17.73 -24.18
N ILE A 249 1.72 -16.95 -23.58
CA ILE A 249 2.62 -16.08 -24.35
C ILE A 249 3.60 -16.92 -25.19
N ASP A 250 4.13 -18.04 -24.68
CA ASP A 250 4.98 -18.98 -25.42
C ASP A 250 4.25 -19.63 -26.59
N LYS A 251 2.95 -19.89 -26.44
CA LYS A 251 2.11 -20.34 -27.55
C LYS A 251 2.02 -19.28 -28.65
N LEU A 252 1.78 -18.01 -28.31
CA LEU A 252 1.77 -16.92 -29.29
C LEU A 252 3.12 -16.75 -29.98
N ASP A 253 4.22 -16.97 -29.25
CA ASP A 253 5.58 -16.94 -29.81
C ASP A 253 5.78 -18.06 -30.85
N ARG A 254 5.40 -19.29 -30.50
CA ARG A 254 5.43 -20.45 -31.41
C ARG A 254 4.53 -20.28 -32.64
N GLU A 255 3.41 -19.57 -32.50
CA GLU A 255 2.52 -19.20 -33.61
C GLU A 255 3.09 -18.05 -34.47
N GLY A 256 4.25 -17.48 -34.11
CA GLY A 256 4.89 -16.37 -34.85
C GLY A 256 4.13 -15.05 -34.72
N ILE A 257 3.30 -14.90 -33.68
CA ILE A 257 2.44 -13.73 -33.47
C ILE A 257 3.19 -12.62 -32.72
N LEU A 258 4.17 -12.96 -31.89
CA LEU A 258 4.93 -11.99 -31.09
C LEU A 258 5.96 -11.23 -31.93
N PRO A 259 6.22 -9.95 -31.62
CA PRO A 259 7.26 -9.17 -32.29
C PRO A 259 8.67 -9.69 -31.96
N THR A 260 9.52 -9.79 -32.97
CA THR A 260 10.90 -10.32 -32.85
C THR A 260 11.94 -9.20 -32.68
N ILE A 261 13.19 -9.59 -32.39
CA ILE A 261 14.29 -8.63 -32.19
C ILE A 261 14.61 -7.83 -33.47
N ALA A 262 14.31 -8.39 -34.65
CA ALA A 262 14.50 -7.74 -35.95
C ALA A 262 13.51 -6.59 -36.21
N ASP A 263 12.39 -6.55 -35.47
CA ASP A 263 11.33 -5.56 -35.64
C ASP A 263 11.64 -4.27 -34.87
N LYS A 264 12.70 -3.57 -35.30
CA LYS A 264 13.02 -2.22 -34.80
C LYS A 264 12.03 -1.20 -35.37
N PRO A 265 11.58 -0.21 -34.58
CA PRO A 265 10.67 0.81 -35.07
C PRO A 265 11.29 1.58 -36.24
N LYS A 266 10.55 1.68 -37.36
CA LYS A 266 10.95 2.53 -38.50
C LYS A 266 10.91 4.00 -38.09
N THR A 267 12.08 4.61 -37.97
CA THR A 267 12.24 6.05 -37.74
C THR A 267 11.93 6.85 -39.00
N SER A 268 10.87 7.67 -38.98
CA SER A 268 10.76 8.82 -39.89
C SER A 268 11.67 9.94 -39.37
N SER A 269 12.63 10.34 -40.19
CA SER A 269 13.54 11.46 -39.97
C SER A 269 12.81 12.81 -40.01
N ALA A 270 12.85 13.54 -38.90
CA ALA A 270 12.84 15.01 -38.92
C ALA A 270 13.84 15.50 -37.87
N SER A 271 14.75 16.35 -38.32
CA SER A 271 15.90 16.92 -37.60
C SER A 271 15.52 17.64 -36.31
N ALA A 272 16.38 17.46 -35.30
CA ALA A 272 16.29 17.96 -33.94
C ALA A 272 16.14 19.50 -33.82
N PRO A 273 15.69 19.95 -32.65
CA PRO A 273 16.56 20.75 -31.81
C PRO A 273 16.97 19.96 -30.58
N VAL A 274 18.28 19.99 -30.28
CA VAL A 274 18.87 19.37 -29.11
C VAL A 274 18.16 19.91 -27.85
N PRO A 275 17.44 19.07 -27.08
CA PRO A 275 16.93 19.46 -25.77
C PRO A 275 18.09 19.48 -24.76
N PRO A 276 18.01 20.30 -23.71
CA PRO A 276 19.08 20.42 -22.74
C PRO A 276 19.29 19.09 -22.01
N LYS A 277 20.49 18.92 -21.44
CA LYS A 277 20.90 17.82 -20.54
C LYS A 277 19.72 17.26 -19.71
N PRO A 278 19.63 15.93 -19.51
CA PRO A 278 18.47 15.28 -18.93
C PRO A 278 18.10 15.90 -17.59
N ALA A 279 16.95 16.59 -17.55
CA ALA A 279 16.26 16.82 -16.30
C ALA A 279 15.77 15.47 -15.79
N LYS A 280 16.24 15.09 -14.61
CA LYS A 280 15.98 13.82 -13.93
C LYS A 280 14.49 13.43 -14.02
N ALA A 281 14.23 12.19 -14.39
CA ALA A 281 12.90 11.60 -14.31
C ALA A 281 12.35 11.78 -12.89
N GLY A 282 11.15 12.35 -12.76
CA GLY A 282 10.44 12.42 -11.49
C GLY A 282 10.24 11.01 -10.93
N PRO A 283 10.48 10.78 -9.63
CA PRO A 283 10.54 9.44 -9.07
C PRO A 283 9.18 8.75 -9.15
N ALA A 284 9.19 7.45 -9.46
CA ALA A 284 8.03 6.57 -9.33
C ALA A 284 7.45 6.71 -7.91
N LYS A 285 6.12 6.79 -7.78
CA LYS A 285 5.48 6.91 -6.46
C LYS A 285 5.94 5.75 -5.57
N PRO A 286 6.61 6.02 -4.45
CA PRO A 286 7.26 4.99 -3.66
C PRO A 286 6.21 4.10 -3.00
N ILE A 287 6.49 2.81 -2.97
CA ILE A 287 5.84 1.84 -2.09
C ILE A 287 5.84 2.47 -0.69
N HIS A 288 4.65 2.63 -0.10
CA HIS A 288 4.54 3.24 1.22
C HIS A 288 5.17 2.26 2.21
N TRP A 289 6.40 2.57 2.61
CA TRP A 289 7.19 1.85 3.58
C TRP A 289 7.26 2.78 4.80
N PRO A 290 6.23 2.76 5.68
CA PRO A 290 6.09 3.72 6.77
C PRO A 290 7.07 3.43 7.90
N HIS A 291 7.32 2.17 8.25
CA HIS A 291 8.17 1.79 9.39
C HIS A 291 9.53 1.29 8.93
N LEU A 292 10.57 1.32 9.77
CA LEU A 292 11.89 0.85 9.35
C LEU A 292 11.89 -0.63 9.00
N ILE A 293 11.32 -1.44 9.90
CA ILE A 293 11.23 -2.90 9.77
C ILE A 293 9.91 -3.24 9.05
N PRO A 294 9.94 -3.94 7.91
CA PRO A 294 8.74 -4.45 7.25
C PRO A 294 7.92 -5.37 8.15
N GLN A 295 6.60 -5.35 7.97
CA GLN A 295 5.68 -6.28 8.62
C GLN A 295 5.74 -7.67 7.98
N VAL A 296 6.88 -8.34 8.14
CA VAL A 296 7.09 -9.74 7.76
C VAL A 296 7.49 -10.53 9.00
N ASP A 297 7.16 -11.82 9.01
CA ASP A 297 7.63 -12.72 10.07
C ASP A 297 9.09 -13.09 9.81
N TYR A 298 9.95 -12.74 10.75
CA TYR A 298 11.37 -13.05 10.70
C TYR A 298 11.72 -14.35 11.45
N GLY A 299 10.75 -15.01 12.08
CA GLY A 299 10.93 -16.28 12.79
C GLY A 299 11.79 -16.16 14.06
N ILE A 300 11.76 -15.01 14.74
CA ILE A 300 12.51 -14.78 15.98
C ILE A 300 11.67 -15.28 17.16
N ALA A 301 12.22 -16.18 17.97
CA ALA A 301 11.61 -16.63 19.21
C ALA A 301 11.93 -15.66 20.35
N TRP A 302 10.97 -14.83 20.74
CA TRP A 302 11.12 -13.82 21.79
C TRP A 302 11.09 -14.43 23.21
N THR A 303 12.22 -14.98 23.62
CA THR A 303 12.43 -15.47 24.99
C THR A 303 12.62 -14.30 25.96
N ALA A 304 12.50 -14.55 27.28
CA ALA A 304 12.59 -13.51 28.30
C ALA A 304 13.89 -12.67 28.24
N ARG A 305 15.01 -13.26 27.80
CA ARG A 305 16.30 -12.54 27.61
C ARG A 305 16.25 -11.48 26.52
N LEU A 306 15.34 -11.64 25.54
CA LEU A 306 15.19 -10.75 24.38
C LEU A 306 14.05 -9.75 24.54
N GLN A 307 13.49 -9.58 25.75
CA GLN A 307 12.34 -8.71 25.98
C GLN A 307 12.62 -7.27 25.54
N ARG A 308 13.80 -6.73 25.88
CA ARG A 308 14.20 -5.38 25.45
C ARG A 308 14.38 -5.27 23.93
N HIS A 309 14.97 -6.29 23.29
CA HIS A 309 15.10 -6.32 21.84
C HIS A 309 13.74 -6.34 21.16
N ARG A 310 12.79 -7.10 21.71
CA ARG A 310 11.41 -7.19 21.21
C ARG A 310 10.71 -5.83 21.27
N GLU A 311 10.80 -5.11 22.37
CA GLU A 311 10.15 -3.80 22.52
C GLU A 311 10.67 -2.81 21.47
N ILE A 312 12.00 -2.72 21.33
CA ILE A 312 12.64 -1.87 20.32
C ILE A 312 12.26 -2.31 18.89
N TRP A 313 12.22 -3.63 18.65
CA TRP A 313 11.81 -4.19 17.37
C TRP A 313 10.37 -3.81 17.03
N GLU A 314 9.43 -3.96 17.98
CA GLU A 314 8.02 -3.61 17.79
C GLU A 314 7.84 -2.10 17.55
N GLU A 315 8.62 -1.25 18.21
CA GLU A 315 8.63 0.19 17.92
C GLU A 315 9.05 0.48 16.48
N LEU A 316 10.14 -0.15 16.02
CA LEU A 316 10.68 0.01 14.67
C LEU A 316 9.82 -0.64 13.56
N GLN A 317 8.99 -1.62 13.92
CA GLN A 317 8.14 -2.37 12.98
C GLN A 317 6.71 -1.85 12.91
N PHE A 318 6.17 -1.32 14.01
CA PHE A 318 4.75 -1.01 14.14
C PHE A 318 4.41 0.39 14.63
N ARG A 319 5.31 1.08 15.36
CA ARG A 319 4.93 2.31 16.08
C ARG A 319 5.54 3.58 15.48
N LEU A 320 6.80 3.51 15.04
CA LEU A 320 7.53 4.69 14.54
C LEU A 320 7.45 4.81 13.02
N GLU A 321 6.96 5.93 12.53
CA GLU A 321 6.95 6.26 11.10
C GLU A 321 8.27 6.94 10.66
N LEU A 322 8.88 6.45 9.58
CA LEU A 322 10.10 6.96 8.95
C LEU A 322 9.97 8.41 8.44
N SER A 323 8.78 8.81 8.01
CA SER A 323 8.48 10.18 7.57
C SER A 323 8.45 11.18 8.71
N GLU A 324 8.08 10.74 9.91
CA GLU A 324 7.83 11.62 11.06
C GLU A 324 8.93 11.52 12.12
N HIS A 325 9.52 10.33 12.28
CA HIS A 325 10.43 9.98 13.38
C HIS A 325 11.83 9.51 12.93
N PRO A 326 12.48 10.08 11.90
CA PRO A 326 13.75 9.56 11.38
C PRO A 326 14.87 9.56 12.43
N ASN A 327 14.94 10.58 13.29
CA ASN A 327 15.97 10.66 14.35
C ASN A 327 15.79 9.55 15.39
N ALA A 328 14.58 9.36 15.92
CA ALA A 328 14.27 8.30 16.87
C ALA A 328 14.56 6.91 16.28
N ILE A 329 14.14 6.70 15.03
CA ILE A 329 14.39 5.44 14.30
C ILE A 329 15.90 5.19 14.14
N SER A 330 16.71 6.21 13.86
CA SER A 330 18.16 6.04 13.70
C SER A 330 18.85 5.60 15.00
N VAL A 331 18.42 6.17 16.13
CA VAL A 331 18.92 5.82 17.47
C VAL A 331 18.50 4.38 17.80
N LEU A 332 17.23 4.04 17.62
CA LEU A 332 16.72 2.70 17.93
C LEU A 332 17.30 1.62 17.02
N LEU A 333 17.55 1.91 15.74
CA LEU A 333 18.25 0.98 14.84
C LEU A 333 19.66 0.67 15.35
N ARG A 334 20.40 1.70 15.79
CA ARG A 334 21.74 1.53 16.37
C ARG A 334 21.68 0.69 17.65
N VAL A 335 20.75 1.00 18.55
CA VAL A 335 20.59 0.25 19.81
C VAL A 335 20.19 -1.20 19.54
N LEU A 336 19.25 -1.44 18.60
CA LEU A 336 18.85 -2.80 18.22
C LEU A 336 20.04 -3.60 17.69
N LEU A 337 20.86 -3.01 16.82
CA LEU A 337 22.05 -3.65 16.28
C LEU A 337 23.05 -4.01 17.38
N GLU A 338 23.34 -3.07 18.28
CA GLU A 338 24.28 -3.27 19.39
C GLU A 338 23.81 -4.37 20.33
N LEU A 339 22.56 -4.31 20.78
CA LEU A 339 21.98 -5.33 21.65
C LEU A 339 21.92 -6.71 20.97
N SER A 340 21.67 -6.77 19.65
CA SER A 340 21.63 -8.04 18.91
C SER A 340 23.02 -8.66 18.80
N VAL A 341 24.05 -7.85 18.55
CA VAL A 341 25.45 -8.28 18.52
C VAL A 341 25.88 -8.80 19.90
N ASP A 342 25.62 -8.05 20.97
CA ASP A 342 26.01 -8.47 22.32
C ASP A 342 25.26 -9.73 22.76
N SER A 343 23.97 -9.86 22.41
CA SER A 343 23.20 -11.08 22.65
C SER A 343 23.83 -12.29 21.96
N TYR A 344 24.23 -12.17 20.68
CA TYR A 344 24.89 -13.26 19.97
C TYR A 344 26.23 -13.63 20.63
N ILE A 345 27.05 -12.65 20.98
CA ILE A 345 28.36 -12.87 21.62
C ILE A 345 28.20 -13.65 22.92
N ALA A 346 27.20 -13.30 23.73
CA ALA A 346 26.90 -13.99 24.98
C ALA A 346 26.47 -15.46 24.75
N GLN A 347 25.68 -15.75 23.72
CA GLN A 347 25.23 -17.12 23.40
C GLN A 347 26.34 -17.96 22.76
N ALA A 348 27.07 -17.39 21.80
CA ALA A 348 28.15 -18.07 21.07
C ALA A 348 29.45 -18.17 21.88
N LYS A 349 29.57 -17.46 23.01
CA LYS A 349 30.75 -17.43 23.89
C LYS A 349 32.05 -17.10 23.14
N LEU A 350 32.00 -16.06 22.31
CA LEU A 350 33.15 -15.63 21.50
C LEU A 350 34.26 -15.04 22.36
N ALA A 351 35.27 -15.85 22.68
CA ALA A 351 36.41 -15.47 23.52
C ALA A 351 37.33 -14.42 22.90
N SER A 352 37.21 -14.17 21.58
CA SER A 352 38.03 -13.22 20.83
C SER A 352 37.56 -11.77 20.93
N ILE A 353 36.48 -11.48 21.67
CA ILE A 353 35.88 -10.14 21.79
C ILE A 353 36.13 -9.58 23.19
N HIS A 354 36.59 -8.33 23.23
CA HIS A 354 36.79 -7.59 24.49
C HIS A 354 35.65 -6.59 24.73
N GLU A 355 35.42 -6.25 25.99
CA GLU A 355 34.29 -5.40 26.42
C GLU A 355 34.32 -4.02 25.74
N ASN A 356 35.52 -3.44 25.61
CA ASN A 356 35.77 -2.13 24.99
C ASN A 356 35.89 -2.15 23.46
N ASP A 357 35.68 -3.31 22.80
CA ASP A 357 35.71 -3.37 21.34
C ASP A 357 34.60 -2.51 20.74
N LYS A 358 34.94 -1.70 19.72
CA LYS A 358 33.95 -0.91 18.99
C LYS A 358 32.92 -1.81 18.33
N LEU A 359 31.66 -1.35 18.26
CA LEU A 359 30.55 -2.08 17.63
C LEU A 359 30.90 -2.64 16.24
N ALA A 360 31.61 -1.86 15.42
CA ALA A 360 32.01 -2.30 14.08
C ALA A 360 32.93 -3.53 14.09
N LEU A 361 33.83 -3.63 15.08
CA LEU A 361 34.72 -4.79 15.25
C LEU A 361 33.96 -5.99 15.80
N LYS A 362 33.08 -5.77 16.80
CA LYS A 362 32.21 -6.81 17.35
C LYS A 362 31.33 -7.43 16.26
N ALA A 363 30.67 -6.60 15.45
CA ALA A 363 29.83 -7.04 14.34
C ALA A 363 30.60 -7.85 13.28
N ALA A 364 31.84 -7.45 12.96
CA ALA A 364 32.68 -8.18 12.01
C ALA A 364 33.04 -9.59 12.52
N LYS A 365 33.43 -9.71 13.80
CA LYS A 365 33.75 -11.00 14.44
C LYS A 365 32.52 -11.91 14.55
N VAL A 366 31.36 -11.34 14.90
CA VAL A 366 30.08 -12.08 14.90
C VAL A 366 29.73 -12.59 13.50
N ALA A 367 29.93 -11.79 12.45
CA ALA A 367 29.68 -12.23 11.08
C ALA A 367 30.63 -13.37 10.66
N GLU A 368 31.90 -13.32 11.07
CA GLU A 368 32.87 -14.41 10.82
C GLU A 368 32.42 -15.72 11.49
N ASP A 369 31.93 -15.65 12.72
CA ASP A 369 31.41 -16.81 13.43
C ASP A 369 30.09 -17.33 12.83
N MET A 370 29.19 -16.45 12.39
CA MET A 370 28.00 -16.86 11.65
C MET A 370 28.35 -17.58 10.35
N PHE A 371 29.41 -17.13 9.66
CA PHE A 371 29.89 -17.78 8.44
C PHE A 371 30.53 -19.15 8.72
N SER A 372 31.34 -19.27 9.78
CA SER A 372 31.96 -20.57 10.15
C SER A 372 30.90 -21.63 10.49
N HIS A 373 29.77 -21.20 11.05
CA HIS A 373 28.60 -22.04 11.33
C HIS A 373 27.60 -22.13 10.18
N SER A 374 27.95 -21.66 8.97
CA SER A 374 27.10 -21.70 7.76
C SER A 374 25.73 -21.03 7.90
N LYS A 375 25.60 -20.04 8.80
CA LYS A 375 24.37 -19.24 8.97
C LYS A 375 24.23 -18.12 7.95
N ILE A 376 25.36 -17.67 7.37
CA ILE A 376 25.41 -16.68 6.29
C ILE A 376 26.39 -17.12 5.21
N ASP A 377 26.24 -16.60 3.98
CA ASP A 377 27.16 -16.89 2.89
C ASP A 377 28.41 -15.97 2.87
N LYS A 378 29.42 -16.36 2.07
CA LYS A 378 30.69 -15.61 1.94
C LYS A 378 30.50 -14.21 1.36
N LYS A 379 29.48 -14.01 0.51
CA LYS A 379 29.19 -12.72 -0.13
C LYS A 379 28.61 -11.75 0.89
N TYR A 380 27.73 -12.23 1.77
CA TYR A 380 27.11 -11.47 2.83
C TYR A 380 28.11 -11.13 3.95
N LEU A 381 29.00 -12.07 4.32
CA LEU A 381 30.15 -11.77 5.19
C LEU A 381 30.98 -10.59 4.64
N GLY A 382 31.26 -10.61 3.34
CA GLY A 382 31.97 -9.51 2.66
C GLY A 382 31.21 -8.18 2.73
N ALA A 383 29.88 -8.20 2.67
CA ALA A 383 29.06 -6.99 2.82
C ALA A 383 29.13 -6.42 4.24
N ILE A 384 29.02 -7.26 5.27
CA ILE A 384 29.11 -6.81 6.68
C ILE A 384 30.52 -6.30 7.01
N LYS A 385 31.58 -6.96 6.53
CA LYS A 385 32.97 -6.48 6.72
C LYS A 385 33.20 -5.11 6.08
N LYS A 386 32.57 -4.82 4.93
CA LYS A 386 32.67 -3.49 4.30
C LYS A 386 32.00 -2.38 5.12
N LEU A 387 31.00 -2.70 5.93
CA LEU A 387 30.38 -1.72 6.86
C LEU A 387 31.37 -1.21 7.92
N GLN A 388 32.43 -1.98 8.21
CA GLN A 388 33.49 -1.60 9.15
C GLN A 388 34.47 -0.57 8.56
N GLN A 389 34.69 -0.61 7.24
CA GLN A 389 35.80 0.11 6.59
C GLN A 389 35.49 1.57 6.22
N GLY A 390 34.29 2.07 6.51
CA GLY A 390 33.96 3.52 6.45
C GLY A 390 33.91 4.17 5.05
N GLU A 391 34.31 3.47 3.99
CA GLU A 391 34.38 4.01 2.62
C GLU A 391 33.05 3.96 1.84
N ALA A 392 32.03 3.27 2.38
CA ALA A 392 30.70 3.20 1.77
C ALA A 392 29.73 4.21 2.40
N LEU A 393 28.78 4.71 1.61
CA LEU A 393 27.66 5.55 2.08
C LEU A 393 26.90 4.90 3.26
N VAL A 394 26.89 3.56 3.32
CA VAL A 394 26.29 2.72 4.34
C VAL A 394 27.42 2.16 5.23
N SER A 395 27.64 2.72 6.42
CA SER A 395 28.71 2.27 7.33
C SER A 395 28.31 2.38 8.81
N MET A 396 29.05 1.67 9.68
CA MET A 396 28.88 1.79 11.14
C MET A 396 29.20 3.20 11.66
N ASP A 397 30.08 3.91 10.97
CA ASP A 397 30.39 5.30 11.27
C ASP A 397 29.23 6.25 10.92
N THR A 398 28.44 5.93 9.89
CA THR A 398 27.22 6.69 9.58
C THR A 398 26.17 6.57 10.70
N LEU A 399 25.94 5.36 11.22
CA LEU A 399 25.06 5.16 12.39
C LEU A 399 25.58 5.88 13.63
N HIS A 400 26.90 6.10 13.75
CA HIS A 400 27.49 6.91 14.81
C HIS A 400 27.24 8.40 14.61
N ARG A 401 27.43 8.90 13.39
CA ARG A 401 27.18 10.30 13.07
C ARG A 401 25.71 10.69 13.22
N TYR A 402 24.77 9.81 12.89
CA TYR A 402 23.33 10.07 13.11
C TYR A 402 22.95 10.34 14.57
N VAL A 403 23.71 9.82 15.53
CA VAL A 403 23.42 10.01 16.95
C VAL A 403 24.24 11.15 17.55
N HIS A 404 25.49 11.33 17.11
CA HIS A 404 26.46 12.18 17.80
C HIS A 404 26.89 13.44 17.05
N SER A 405 26.58 13.58 15.75
CA SER A 405 26.98 14.75 14.97
C SER A 405 25.85 15.77 14.89
N SER A 406 26.07 16.98 15.42
CA SER A 406 25.07 18.06 15.43
C SER A 406 24.67 18.55 14.04
N ASN A 407 25.53 18.35 13.04
CA ASN A 407 25.36 18.88 11.68
C ASN A 407 25.10 17.78 10.64
N PHE A 408 24.68 16.58 11.07
CA PHE A 408 24.49 15.43 10.18
C PHE A 408 23.05 14.92 10.22
N ASN A 409 22.29 15.19 9.15
CA ASN A 409 20.86 14.90 9.11
C ASN A 409 20.56 13.43 8.76
N VAL A 410 19.60 12.85 9.45
CA VAL A 410 19.11 11.49 9.19
C VAL A 410 18.29 11.43 7.90
N SER A 411 18.61 10.47 7.03
CA SER A 411 17.85 10.20 5.80
C SER A 411 17.00 8.92 5.93
N PRO A 412 15.68 9.00 5.72
CA PRO A 412 14.80 7.82 5.72
C PRO A 412 15.20 6.76 4.68
N GLU A 413 15.59 7.18 3.47
CA GLU A 413 16.06 6.28 2.41
C GLU A 413 17.34 5.56 2.84
N HIS A 414 18.23 6.27 3.53
CA HIS A 414 19.46 5.67 4.02
C HIS A 414 19.20 4.66 5.14
N LEU A 415 18.28 4.96 6.07
CA LEU A 415 17.85 4.00 7.09
C LEU A 415 17.27 2.72 6.46
N LYS A 416 16.47 2.84 5.39
CA LYS A 416 15.98 1.67 4.63
C LYS A 416 17.10 0.83 4.02
N MET A 417 18.12 1.47 3.43
CA MET A 417 19.29 0.77 2.87
C MET A 417 20.12 0.08 3.96
N LEU A 418 20.30 0.73 5.11
CA LEU A 418 20.96 0.15 6.28
C LEU A 418 20.20 -1.08 6.78
N TRP A 419 18.89 -0.97 6.97
CA TRP A 419 18.06 -2.10 7.38
C TRP A 419 18.09 -3.24 6.36
N GLY A 420 17.92 -2.95 5.07
CA GLY A 420 17.98 -3.97 4.02
C GLY A 420 19.31 -4.72 3.99
N THR A 421 20.41 -4.06 4.39
CA THR A 421 21.73 -4.69 4.52
C THR A 421 21.85 -5.50 5.82
N LEU A 422 21.30 -5.00 6.94
CA LEU A 422 21.50 -5.55 8.29
C LEU A 422 20.43 -6.56 8.71
N ALA A 423 19.29 -6.65 8.03
CA ALA A 423 18.14 -7.44 8.49
C ALA A 423 18.48 -8.91 8.70
N GLU A 424 19.15 -9.56 7.75
CA GLU A 424 19.57 -10.96 7.87
C GLU A 424 20.58 -11.16 8.99
N PHE A 425 21.56 -10.26 9.14
CA PHE A 425 22.52 -10.28 10.23
C PHE A 425 21.85 -10.15 11.61
N VAL A 426 21.00 -9.15 11.80
CA VAL A 426 20.29 -8.90 13.08
C VAL A 426 19.38 -10.07 13.42
N THR A 427 18.62 -10.58 12.45
CA THR A 427 17.69 -11.68 12.68
C THR A 427 18.42 -12.99 12.99
N THR A 428 19.55 -13.25 12.34
CA THR A 428 20.42 -14.38 12.64
C THR A 428 21.05 -14.23 14.03
N ALA A 429 21.43 -13.00 14.41
CA ALA A 429 21.99 -12.71 15.72
C ALA A 429 21.01 -13.02 16.86
N LEU A 430 19.74 -12.61 16.68
CA LEU A 430 18.67 -12.81 17.66
C LEU A 430 18.19 -14.27 17.76
N LYS A 431 18.45 -15.09 16.74
CA LYS A 431 18.11 -16.52 16.70
C LYS A 431 19.16 -17.44 17.34
N ALA A 432 20.38 -16.94 17.55
CA ALA A 432 21.39 -17.66 18.32
C ALA A 432 21.01 -17.67 19.80
#